data_AF-A0A2P6TM58-F1
#
_entry.id   AF-A0A2P6TM58-F1
#
_cell.length_a   1.000
_cell.length_b   1.000
_cell.length_c   1.000
_cell.angle_alpha   90.00
_cell.angle_beta   90.00
_cell.angle_gamma   90.00
#
_symmetry.space_group_name_H-M   'P 1'
#
loop_
_entity.id
_entity.type
_entity.pdbx_description
1 polymer ?
#
loop_
_entity_poly.entity_id
_entity_poly.type
_entity_poly.pdbx_seq_one_letter_code
_entity_poly.pdbx_strand_id
1 'polypeptide(L)'
;MARAAALALILALAIGRAAVGGAAAAEGAISLSGVTVSVLEASGSVADKHSVTGPDARLRLSLDHTRTLKVQLTAALAGGDDDFRPQQAFLRLTVRGSGDAAYFAATKAKGGGLVVTAKHDELQKQVGTQPGTYDAALLVGDSRSAQPVDWSLGEVKVLYAPQDDGSQPEAKPYRTLDATFRPKPEILHQHRQPERRAPAVVSLFFSLLALAPLAAYVVMALSLGANLKGFPSGAAFLPAAAFHAGLAAICALYLLFWLQLNLMQTIPILAALGTATAMFGRITLQGAAAGAAAKPPAKQE
;
A
#
# COMPACT_ATOMS: atom_id res chain seq x y z
N MET A 1 44.02 41.47 14.30
CA MET A 1 45.09 40.44 14.26
C MET A 1 44.59 39.00 14.13
N ALA A 2 43.32 38.67 14.40
CA ALA A 2 42.80 37.29 14.23
C ALA A 2 42.49 36.85 12.78
N ARG A 3 42.39 37.78 11.82
CA ARG A 3 42.08 37.45 10.40
C ARG A 3 43.30 37.10 9.54
N ALA A 4 44.52 37.47 9.97
CA ALA A 4 45.76 37.13 9.28
C ALA A 4 46.27 35.72 9.64
N ALA A 5 45.99 35.25 10.86
CA ALA A 5 46.37 33.91 11.32
C ALA A 5 45.54 32.79 10.67
N ALA A 6 44.28 33.05 10.34
CA ALA A 6 43.41 32.08 9.68
C ALA A 6 43.78 31.83 8.21
N LEU A 7 44.31 32.83 7.50
CA LEU A 7 44.73 32.68 6.10
C LEU A 7 46.07 31.93 5.98
N ALA A 8 46.97 32.08 6.95
CA ALA A 8 48.24 31.35 6.99
C ALA A 8 48.04 29.84 7.28
N LEU A 9 47.02 29.48 8.06
CA LEU A 9 46.70 28.08 8.37
C LEU A 9 46.03 27.35 7.18
N ILE A 10 45.29 28.08 6.34
CA ILE A 10 44.67 27.52 5.12
C ILE A 10 45.70 27.38 3.99
N LEU A 11 46.71 28.24 3.93
CA LEU A 11 47.80 28.12 2.94
C LEU A 11 48.84 27.04 3.31
N ALA A 12 49.03 26.75 4.61
CA ALA A 12 49.91 25.68 5.07
C ALA A 12 49.36 24.25 4.85
N LEU A 13 48.03 24.09 4.70
CA LEU A 13 47.42 22.79 4.35
C LEU A 13 47.35 22.52 2.83
N ALA A 14 47.61 23.52 1.99
CA ALA A 14 47.53 23.38 0.53
C ALA A 14 48.87 23.04 -0.15
N ILE A 15 50.00 23.10 0.59
CA ILE A 15 51.35 22.86 0.03
C ILE A 15 51.87 21.44 0.36
N GLY A 16 51.17 20.66 1.19
CA GLY A 16 51.55 19.29 1.56
C GLY A 16 51.13 18.18 0.58
N ARG A 17 50.62 18.51 -0.61
CA ARG A 17 50.03 17.52 -1.54
C ARG A 17 50.58 17.57 -2.97
N ALA A 18 51.83 17.97 -3.13
CA ALA A 18 52.57 17.81 -4.37
C ALA A 18 53.95 17.21 -4.07
N ALA A 19 54.23 16.06 -4.69
CA ALA A 19 55.48 15.28 -4.69
C ALA A 19 55.50 14.00 -3.83
N VAL A 20 54.71 13.00 -4.23
CA VAL A 20 55.19 11.60 -4.27
C VAL A 20 54.95 11.09 -5.69
N GLY A 21 55.65 11.73 -6.64
CA GLY A 21 55.95 11.18 -7.94
C GLY A 21 57.27 10.45 -7.81
N GLY A 22 57.21 9.21 -7.35
CA GLY A 22 58.36 8.34 -7.20
C GLY A 22 57.90 6.93 -7.47
N ALA A 23 57.97 6.52 -8.73
CA ALA A 23 57.89 5.13 -9.13
C ALA A 23 59.11 4.41 -8.53
N ALA A 24 59.00 4.02 -7.27
CA ALA A 24 59.84 2.97 -6.73
C ALA A 24 59.44 1.71 -7.51
N ALA A 25 60.39 1.12 -8.23
CA ALA A 25 60.24 -0.20 -8.81
C ALA A 25 59.85 -1.14 -7.65
N ALA A 26 58.58 -1.50 -7.59
CA ALA A 26 58.03 -2.29 -6.51
C ALA A 26 58.67 -3.69 -6.58
N GLU A 27 59.49 -4.01 -5.58
CA GLU A 27 59.93 -5.38 -5.33
C GLU A 27 58.69 -6.29 -5.32
N GLY A 28 58.68 -7.30 -6.20
CA GLY A 28 57.58 -8.25 -6.31
C GLY A 28 56.28 -7.67 -6.90
N ALA A 29 56.32 -6.67 -7.78
CA ALA A 29 55.13 -6.24 -8.52
C ALA A 29 54.51 -7.41 -9.32
N ILE A 30 53.20 -7.62 -9.19
CA ILE A 30 52.47 -8.61 -10.00
C ILE A 30 52.11 -7.95 -11.33
N SER A 31 52.61 -8.51 -12.42
CA SER A 31 52.23 -8.13 -13.78
C SER A 31 51.23 -9.14 -14.34
N LEU A 32 50.18 -8.63 -14.99
CA LEU A 32 49.17 -9.45 -15.64
C LEU A 32 49.30 -9.30 -17.15
N SER A 33 49.38 -10.41 -17.86
CA SER A 33 49.50 -10.45 -19.32
C SER A 33 48.51 -11.43 -19.94
N GLY A 34 48.14 -11.19 -21.20
CA GLY A 34 47.29 -12.10 -21.97
C GLY A 34 45.85 -12.22 -21.46
N VAL A 35 45.31 -11.18 -20.79
CA VAL A 35 43.94 -11.23 -20.28
C VAL A 35 42.95 -11.32 -21.42
N THR A 36 42.23 -12.43 -21.45
CA THR A 36 41.24 -12.77 -22.47
C THR A 36 39.93 -13.07 -21.79
N VAL A 37 38.92 -12.27 -22.10
CA VAL A 37 37.55 -12.48 -21.65
C VAL A 37 36.78 -13.16 -22.77
N SER A 38 36.21 -14.32 -22.49
CA SER A 38 35.46 -15.12 -23.45
C SER A 38 34.08 -15.47 -22.90
N VAL A 39 33.09 -15.48 -23.77
CA VAL A 39 31.73 -15.94 -23.46
C VAL A 39 31.56 -17.28 -24.11
N LEU A 40 31.18 -18.28 -23.32
CA LEU A 40 30.94 -19.63 -23.77
C LEU A 40 29.44 -19.88 -23.83
N GLU A 41 28.98 -20.49 -24.92
CA GLU A 41 27.63 -21.06 -24.99
C GLU A 41 27.55 -22.36 -24.19
N ALA A 42 26.32 -22.84 -23.94
CA ALA A 42 26.07 -24.14 -23.31
C ALA A 42 26.72 -25.32 -24.07
N SER A 43 26.98 -25.17 -25.37
CA SER A 43 27.69 -26.15 -26.21
C SER A 43 29.21 -26.17 -26.01
N GLY A 44 29.77 -25.24 -25.22
CA GLY A 44 31.21 -25.08 -25.01
C GLY A 44 31.93 -24.31 -26.14
N SER A 45 31.19 -23.83 -27.14
CA SER A 45 31.71 -22.95 -28.20
C SER A 45 31.89 -21.51 -27.69
N VAL A 46 32.89 -20.79 -28.22
CA VAL A 46 33.18 -19.40 -27.86
C VAL A 46 32.27 -18.48 -28.68
N ALA A 47 31.30 -17.85 -28.01
CA ALA A 47 30.38 -16.89 -28.61
C ALA A 47 31.07 -15.55 -28.90
N ASP A 48 31.88 -15.09 -27.95
CA ASP A 48 32.57 -13.81 -28.04
C ASP A 48 33.93 -13.89 -27.34
N LYS A 49 34.96 -13.26 -27.90
CA LYS A 49 36.33 -13.24 -27.33
C LYS A 49 36.93 -11.86 -27.44
N HIS A 50 37.29 -11.29 -26.30
CA HIS A 50 37.91 -9.97 -26.21
C HIS A 50 39.25 -10.09 -25.49
N SER A 51 40.33 -9.62 -26.12
CA SER A 51 41.61 -9.45 -25.44
C SER A 51 41.67 -8.05 -24.85
N VAL A 52 41.97 -7.97 -23.56
CA VAL A 52 41.95 -6.72 -22.80
C VAL A 52 43.39 -6.37 -22.44
N THR A 53 43.84 -5.17 -22.83
CA THR A 53 45.20 -4.69 -22.57
C THR A 53 45.13 -3.33 -21.89
N GLY A 54 45.81 -3.19 -20.75
CA GLY A 54 45.92 -1.93 -20.00
C GLY A 54 44.86 -1.74 -18.89
N PRO A 55 45.17 -0.93 -17.86
CA PRO A 55 44.37 -0.81 -16.64
C PRO A 55 42.98 -0.15 -16.83
N ASP A 56 42.76 0.60 -17.92
CA ASP A 56 41.50 1.29 -18.23
C ASP A 56 40.70 0.59 -19.34
N ALA A 57 40.38 -0.68 -19.11
CA ALA A 57 39.62 -1.48 -20.05
C ALA A 57 38.12 -1.11 -20.02
N ARG A 58 37.55 -0.81 -21.19
CA ARG A 58 36.11 -0.54 -21.35
C ARG A 58 35.40 -1.69 -22.05
N LEU A 59 35.54 -2.91 -21.51
CA LEU A 59 34.81 -4.06 -22.05
C LEU A 59 33.30 -3.85 -21.83
N ARG A 60 32.49 -4.17 -22.83
CA ARG A 60 31.03 -4.22 -22.73
C ARG A 60 30.55 -5.53 -23.28
N LEU A 61 29.89 -6.33 -22.45
CA LEU A 61 29.53 -7.69 -22.82
C LEU A 61 28.19 -8.10 -22.22
N SER A 62 27.43 -8.96 -22.91
CA SER A 62 26.15 -9.48 -22.42
C SER A 62 26.27 -10.96 -22.03
N LEU A 63 25.85 -11.29 -20.81
CA LEU A 63 25.81 -12.64 -20.27
C LEU A 63 24.36 -13.08 -20.09
N ASP A 64 23.89 -13.97 -20.95
CA ASP A 64 22.57 -14.63 -20.84
C ASP A 64 22.60 -15.81 -19.86
N HIS A 65 21.41 -16.26 -19.47
CA HIS A 65 21.21 -17.40 -18.57
C HIS A 65 21.81 -18.73 -19.05
N THR A 66 21.98 -18.93 -20.36
CA THR A 66 22.60 -20.14 -20.94
C THR A 66 24.12 -20.01 -21.13
N ARG A 67 24.67 -18.82 -20.96
CA ARG A 67 26.06 -18.49 -21.27
C ARG A 67 26.92 -18.49 -20.01
N THR A 68 28.20 -18.80 -20.18
CA THR A 68 29.19 -18.81 -19.11
C THR A 68 30.31 -17.83 -19.45
N LEU A 69 30.65 -16.95 -18.51
CA LEU A 69 31.77 -16.03 -18.67
C LEU A 69 33.07 -16.71 -18.25
N LYS A 70 34.07 -16.72 -19.12
CA LYS A 70 35.38 -17.31 -18.84
C LYS A 70 36.48 -16.28 -19.07
N VAL A 71 37.27 -16.03 -18.04
CA VAL A 71 38.42 -15.13 -18.10
C VAL A 71 39.70 -15.96 -17.99
N GLN A 72 40.59 -15.82 -18.96
CA GLN A 72 41.91 -16.43 -18.96
C GLN A 72 42.97 -15.35 -18.81
N LEU A 73 43.97 -15.59 -17.97
CA LEU A 73 45.02 -14.62 -17.69
C LEU A 73 46.32 -15.33 -17.31
N THR A 74 47.45 -14.67 -17.54
CA THR A 74 48.76 -15.12 -17.08
C THR A 74 49.29 -14.09 -16.11
N ALA A 75 49.66 -14.53 -14.91
CA ALA A 75 50.26 -13.69 -13.89
C ALA A 75 51.76 -13.98 -13.78
N ALA A 76 52.57 -12.94 -13.67
CA ALA A 76 54.02 -13.06 -13.49
C ALA A 76 54.47 -12.10 -12.38
N LEU A 77 55.40 -12.57 -11.54
CA LEU A 77 56.00 -11.78 -10.46
C LEU A 77 57.29 -11.13 -10.95
N ALA A 78 57.48 -9.84 -10.64
CA ALA A 78 58.76 -9.16 -10.85
C ALA A 78 59.85 -9.86 -10.02
N GLY A 79 60.70 -10.66 -10.68
CA GLY A 79 61.67 -11.55 -10.03
C GLY A 79 61.95 -12.87 -10.77
N GLY A 80 61.18 -13.21 -11.81
CA GLY A 80 61.54 -14.30 -12.75
C GLY A 80 61.06 -15.69 -12.36
N ASP A 81 59.84 -15.80 -11.81
CA ASP A 81 59.17 -17.10 -11.64
C ASP A 81 58.19 -17.33 -12.82
N ASP A 82 58.59 -18.18 -13.77
CA ASP A 82 57.81 -18.50 -14.97
C ASP A 82 56.52 -19.28 -14.64
N ASP A 83 56.39 -19.84 -13.44
CA ASP A 83 55.19 -20.57 -12.98
C ASP A 83 54.55 -19.94 -11.73
N PHE A 84 54.51 -18.61 -11.70
CA PHE A 84 53.93 -17.85 -10.60
C PHE A 84 52.42 -18.13 -10.43
N ARG A 85 52.05 -18.73 -9.30
CA ARG A 85 50.66 -18.87 -8.86
C ARG A 85 50.36 -17.90 -7.71
N PRO A 86 49.47 -16.91 -7.90
CA PRO A 86 49.06 -16.02 -6.83
C PRO A 86 48.22 -16.79 -5.79
N GLN A 87 48.37 -16.40 -4.52
CA GLN A 87 47.60 -16.96 -3.40
C GLN A 87 46.10 -16.66 -3.54
N GLN A 88 45.75 -15.47 -4.02
CA GLN A 88 44.37 -15.01 -4.22
C GLN A 88 44.20 -14.46 -5.63
N ALA A 89 43.25 -15.01 -6.38
CA ALA A 89 42.85 -14.51 -7.68
C ALA A 89 41.35 -14.71 -7.85
N PHE A 90 40.60 -13.62 -7.95
CA PHE A 90 39.15 -13.62 -8.03
C PHE A 90 38.65 -12.71 -9.15
N LEU A 91 37.62 -13.15 -9.86
CA LEU A 91 36.76 -12.27 -10.64
C LEU A 91 35.63 -11.78 -9.72
N ARG A 92 35.54 -10.46 -9.54
CA ARG A 92 34.43 -9.79 -8.85
C ARG A 92 33.46 -9.26 -9.89
N LEU A 93 32.18 -9.59 -9.74
CA LEU A 93 31.07 -8.98 -10.50
C LEU A 93 30.19 -8.21 -9.52
N THR A 94 30.16 -6.88 -9.61
CA THR A 94 29.40 -6.01 -8.69
C THR A 94 28.18 -5.44 -9.38
N VAL A 95 27.00 -5.58 -8.78
CA VAL A 95 25.75 -5.01 -9.31
C VAL A 95 25.78 -3.49 -9.20
N ARG A 96 25.61 -2.79 -10.33
CA ARG A 96 25.49 -1.33 -10.36
C ARG A 96 24.12 -0.90 -9.85
N GLY A 97 24.01 -0.64 -8.55
CA GLY A 97 22.81 -0.14 -7.89
C GLY A 97 22.67 -0.63 -6.45
N SER A 98 22.65 -1.96 -6.25
CA SER A 98 22.62 -2.57 -4.91
C SER A 98 24.00 -2.60 -4.24
N GLY A 99 25.08 -2.64 -5.04
CA GLY A 99 26.45 -2.80 -4.54
C GLY A 99 26.77 -4.24 -4.11
N ASP A 100 25.86 -5.19 -4.35
CA ASP A 100 26.10 -6.61 -4.10
C ASP A 100 27.17 -7.14 -5.07
N ALA A 101 28.04 -8.04 -4.61
CA ALA A 101 29.14 -8.56 -5.40
C ALA A 101 29.24 -10.08 -5.33
N ALA A 102 29.40 -10.71 -6.49
CA ALA A 102 29.75 -12.12 -6.60
C ALA A 102 31.25 -12.29 -6.85
N TYR A 103 31.83 -13.34 -6.28
CA TYR A 103 33.25 -13.67 -6.37
C TYR A 103 33.44 -15.06 -6.97
N PHE A 104 34.32 -15.16 -7.97
CA PHE A 104 34.68 -16.42 -8.62
C PHE A 104 36.18 -16.63 -8.54
N ALA A 105 36.60 -17.75 -7.93
CA ALA A 105 38.02 -18.08 -7.76
C ALA A 105 38.65 -18.53 -9.07
N ALA A 106 39.89 -18.10 -9.33
CA ALA A 106 40.68 -18.58 -10.44
C ALA A 106 41.27 -19.97 -10.15
N THR A 107 41.31 -20.80 -11.18
CA THR A 107 41.92 -22.14 -11.16
C THR A 107 43.07 -22.20 -12.16
N LYS A 108 44.08 -23.03 -11.90
CA LYS A 108 45.22 -23.19 -12.81
C LYS A 108 44.83 -24.12 -13.97
N ALA A 109 45.04 -23.68 -15.21
CA ALA A 109 44.81 -24.49 -16.40
C ALA A 109 46.03 -25.35 -16.74
N LYS A 110 45.84 -26.36 -17.60
CA LYS A 110 46.88 -27.31 -18.03
C LYS A 110 48.09 -26.67 -18.75
N GLY A 111 47.99 -25.41 -19.16
CA GLY A 111 49.06 -24.64 -19.83
C GLY A 111 49.69 -23.54 -18.97
N GLY A 112 49.60 -23.62 -17.64
CA GLY A 112 50.22 -22.66 -16.70
C GLY A 112 49.39 -21.41 -16.39
N GLY A 113 48.55 -20.95 -17.32
CA GLY A 113 47.67 -19.80 -17.12
C GLY A 113 46.54 -20.02 -16.09
N LEU A 114 46.01 -18.92 -15.55
CA LEU A 114 44.88 -18.89 -14.64
C LEU A 114 43.57 -18.72 -15.41
N VAL A 115 42.55 -19.44 -14.99
CA VAL A 115 41.22 -19.45 -15.61
C VAL A 115 40.15 -19.28 -14.55
N VAL A 116 39.33 -18.25 -14.72
CA VAL A 116 38.11 -18.03 -13.93
C VAL A 116 36.92 -18.38 -14.80
N THR A 117 35.97 -19.15 -14.27
CA THR A 117 34.71 -19.48 -14.94
C THR A 117 33.58 -19.01 -14.04
N ALA A 118 32.78 -18.06 -14.53
CA ALA A 118 31.61 -17.53 -13.85
C ALA A 118 30.36 -18.03 -14.58
N LYS A 119 29.70 -19.02 -13.98
CA LYS A 119 28.43 -19.55 -14.46
C LYS A 119 27.27 -18.71 -13.95
N HIS A 120 26.22 -18.60 -14.76
CA HIS A 120 25.02 -17.84 -14.40
C HIS A 120 24.35 -18.39 -13.13
N ASP A 121 24.24 -19.72 -12.98
CA ASP A 121 23.62 -20.34 -11.79
C ASP A 121 24.38 -20.03 -10.49
N GLU A 122 25.72 -19.96 -10.56
CA GLU A 122 26.56 -19.65 -9.40
C GLU A 122 26.48 -18.15 -9.05
N LEU A 123 26.41 -17.29 -10.06
CA LEU A 123 26.12 -15.87 -9.90
C LEU A 123 24.79 -15.67 -9.17
N GLN A 124 23.73 -16.33 -9.65
CA GLN A 124 22.40 -16.24 -9.06
C GLN A 124 22.37 -16.71 -7.59
N LYS A 125 23.15 -17.72 -7.21
CA LYS A 125 23.24 -18.16 -5.81
C LYS A 125 23.90 -17.12 -4.90
N GLN A 126 24.88 -16.37 -5.41
CA GLN A 126 25.62 -15.39 -4.60
C GLN A 126 24.89 -14.06 -4.46
N VAL A 127 24.34 -13.50 -5.55
CA VAL A 127 23.71 -12.17 -5.55
C VAL A 127 22.18 -12.20 -5.70
N GLY A 128 21.59 -13.39 -5.85
CA GLY A 128 20.17 -13.55 -6.16
C GLY A 128 19.87 -13.28 -7.64
N THR A 129 18.58 -13.19 -7.96
CA THR A 129 18.11 -12.78 -9.28
C THR A 129 18.13 -11.26 -9.36
N GLN A 130 19.18 -10.68 -9.94
CA GLN A 130 19.30 -9.23 -10.16
C GLN A 130 19.69 -8.96 -11.62
N PRO A 131 18.74 -8.78 -12.56
CA PRO A 131 19.07 -8.40 -13.93
C PRO A 131 19.63 -6.98 -13.97
N GLY A 132 20.62 -6.73 -14.83
CA GLY A 132 21.18 -5.39 -14.94
C GLY A 132 22.63 -5.36 -15.39
N THR A 133 23.28 -4.22 -15.15
CA THR A 133 24.70 -4.02 -15.49
C THR A 133 25.56 -4.29 -14.27
N TYR A 134 26.59 -5.09 -14.46
CA TYR A 134 27.57 -5.47 -13.45
C TYR A 134 28.93 -4.91 -13.82
N ASP A 135 29.65 -4.39 -12.83
CA ASP A 135 31.04 -3.98 -12.97
C ASP A 135 31.95 -5.18 -12.71
N ALA A 136 32.71 -5.58 -13.73
CA ALA A 136 33.64 -6.69 -13.68
C ALA A 136 35.03 -6.20 -13.33
N ALA A 137 35.61 -6.75 -12.26
CA ALA A 137 36.96 -6.45 -11.81
C ALA A 137 37.73 -7.73 -11.48
N LEU A 138 39.02 -7.76 -11.83
CA LEU A 138 39.92 -8.84 -11.49
C LEU A 138 40.77 -8.42 -10.29
N LEU A 139 40.69 -9.22 -9.23
CA LEU A 139 41.41 -9.02 -7.98
C LEU A 139 42.50 -10.08 -7.88
N VAL A 140 43.77 -9.66 -7.84
CA VAL A 140 44.92 -10.56 -7.68
C VAL A 140 45.79 -10.09 -6.53
N GLY A 141 46.10 -11.00 -5.60
CA GLY A 141 46.91 -10.72 -4.43
C GLY A 141 47.78 -11.91 -4.04
N ASP A 142 48.96 -11.61 -3.52
CA ASP A 142 49.89 -12.59 -2.96
C ASP A 142 50.68 -11.94 -1.81
N SER A 143 51.03 -12.71 -0.79
CA SER A 143 51.88 -12.26 0.32
C SER A 143 53.27 -11.81 -0.11
N ARG A 144 53.75 -12.32 -1.25
CA ARG A 144 55.06 -11.98 -1.84
C ARG A 144 55.06 -10.65 -2.60
N SER A 145 53.90 -10.03 -2.80
CA SER A 145 53.76 -8.74 -3.47
C SER A 145 53.31 -7.66 -2.50
N ALA A 146 53.97 -6.50 -2.54
CA ALA A 146 53.59 -5.37 -1.71
C ALA A 146 52.31 -4.65 -2.20
N GLN A 147 51.93 -4.82 -3.48
CA GLN A 147 50.79 -4.13 -4.09
C GLN A 147 49.80 -5.13 -4.71
N PRO A 148 48.56 -5.23 -4.20
CA PRO A 148 47.52 -6.01 -4.84
C PRO A 148 47.03 -5.33 -6.12
N VAL A 149 46.57 -6.13 -7.09
CA VAL A 149 46.03 -5.65 -8.35
C VAL A 149 44.51 -5.69 -8.30
N ASP A 150 43.86 -4.53 -8.38
CA ASP A 150 42.42 -4.39 -8.67
C ASP A 150 42.29 -3.81 -10.09
N TRP A 151 41.96 -4.66 -11.05
CA TRP A 151 41.84 -4.28 -12.46
C TRP A 151 40.39 -4.32 -12.91
N SER A 152 39.82 -3.15 -13.21
CA SER A 152 38.50 -3.04 -13.84
C SER A 152 38.56 -3.52 -15.30
N LEU A 153 37.81 -4.58 -15.61
CA LEU A 153 37.73 -5.14 -16.96
C LEU A 153 36.65 -4.42 -17.79
N GLY A 154 35.59 -3.94 -17.14
CA GLY A 154 34.49 -3.20 -17.77
C GLY A 154 33.10 -3.61 -17.27
N GLU A 155 32.09 -3.42 -18.12
CA GLU A 155 30.66 -3.62 -17.83
C GLU A 155 30.15 -4.92 -18.44
N VAL A 156 29.48 -5.75 -17.64
CA VAL A 156 28.81 -6.98 -18.06
C VAL A 156 27.32 -6.85 -17.81
N LYS A 157 26.50 -6.85 -18.87
CA LYS A 157 25.04 -6.86 -18.79
C LYS A 157 24.55 -8.29 -18.58
N VAL A 158 24.05 -8.59 -17.40
CA VAL A 158 23.55 -9.93 -17.04
C VAL A 158 22.04 -9.98 -17.29
N LEU A 159 21.62 -10.97 -18.07
CA LEU A 159 20.23 -11.22 -18.45
C LEU A 159 19.80 -12.60 -17.92
N TYR A 160 18.62 -12.64 -17.32
CA TYR A 160 18.00 -13.87 -16.81
C TYR A 160 16.97 -14.40 -17.81
N ALA A 161 16.50 -15.63 -17.59
CA ALA A 161 15.40 -16.20 -18.35
C ALA A 161 14.17 -15.26 -18.26
N PRO A 162 13.56 -14.89 -19.40
CA PRO A 162 12.39 -14.02 -19.41
C PRO A 162 11.21 -14.71 -18.73
N GLN A 163 10.37 -13.94 -18.05
CA GLN A 163 9.09 -14.40 -17.50
C GLN A 163 8.07 -14.61 -18.65
N ASP A 164 6.92 -15.25 -18.37
CA ASP A 164 5.88 -15.55 -19.39
C ASP A 164 5.41 -14.31 -20.18
N ASP A 165 5.57 -13.11 -19.61
CA ASP A 165 5.26 -11.80 -20.21
C ASP A 165 6.45 -11.18 -20.99
N GLY A 166 7.54 -11.93 -21.21
CA GLY A 166 8.75 -11.46 -21.89
C GLY A 166 9.63 -10.48 -21.09
N SER A 167 9.21 -10.11 -19.88
CA SER A 167 9.94 -9.21 -18.99
C SER A 167 11.09 -9.91 -18.25
N GLN A 168 12.13 -9.14 -17.89
CA GLN A 168 13.20 -9.63 -17.02
C GLN A 168 12.68 -9.74 -15.57
N PRO A 169 13.05 -10.80 -14.82
CA PRO A 169 12.56 -10.99 -13.46
C PRO A 169 13.02 -9.85 -12.55
N GLU A 170 12.10 -9.28 -11.77
CA GLU A 170 12.43 -8.15 -10.89
C GLU A 170 13.56 -8.50 -9.91
N ALA A 171 14.50 -7.56 -9.75
CA ALA A 171 15.60 -7.69 -8.81
C ALA A 171 15.05 -7.86 -7.39
N LYS A 172 15.17 -9.07 -6.83
CA LYS A 172 14.80 -9.28 -5.44
C LYS A 172 15.87 -8.64 -4.55
N PRO A 173 15.52 -7.79 -3.59
CA PRO A 173 16.51 -7.19 -2.69
C PRO A 173 17.20 -8.30 -1.89
N TYR A 174 18.48 -8.53 -2.17
CA TYR A 174 19.30 -9.58 -1.56
C TYR A 174 19.50 -9.35 -0.05
N ARG A 175 19.42 -8.09 0.41
CA ARG A 175 19.30 -7.78 1.84
C ARG A 175 17.84 -7.61 2.25
N THR A 176 17.27 -8.72 2.70
CA THR A 176 15.99 -8.78 3.42
C THR A 176 15.94 -7.87 4.65
N LEU A 177 17.08 -7.42 5.19
CA LEU A 177 17.13 -6.54 6.36
C LEU A 177 16.51 -5.16 6.10
N ASP A 178 16.83 -4.51 4.98
CA ASP A 178 16.29 -3.17 4.67
C ASP A 178 14.81 -3.22 4.30
N ALA A 179 14.32 -4.35 3.78
CA ALA A 179 12.90 -4.57 3.53
C ALA A 179 12.13 -4.94 4.81
N THR A 180 12.79 -5.60 5.77
CA THR A 180 12.17 -6.04 7.04
C THR A 180 11.94 -4.88 8.01
N PHE A 181 12.83 -3.87 8.01
CA PHE A 181 12.72 -2.71 8.90
C PHE A 181 12.03 -1.49 8.29
N ARG A 182 11.30 -1.65 7.17
CA ARG A 182 10.50 -0.57 6.60
C ARG A 182 9.13 -0.47 7.27
N PRO A 183 8.61 0.75 7.47
CA PRO A 183 7.23 0.92 7.91
C PRO A 183 6.29 0.26 6.90
N LYS A 184 5.33 -0.51 7.42
CA LYS A 184 4.27 -1.10 6.59
C LYS A 184 3.34 0.01 6.07
N PRO A 185 2.70 -0.18 4.91
CA PRO A 185 1.70 0.77 4.43
C PRO A 185 0.57 0.94 5.47
N GLU A 186 0.06 2.17 5.56
CA GLU A 186 -1.06 2.50 6.43
C GLU A 186 -2.34 1.82 5.97
N ILE A 187 -3.09 1.24 6.92
CA ILE A 187 -4.37 0.58 6.65
C ILE A 187 -5.49 1.58 6.93
N LEU A 188 -6.17 2.04 5.88
CA LEU A 188 -7.32 2.93 5.98
C LEU A 188 -8.62 2.11 6.09
N HIS A 189 -9.37 2.29 7.17
CA HIS A 189 -10.68 1.65 7.32
C HIS A 189 -11.71 2.30 6.38
N GLN A 190 -12.24 1.53 5.42
CA GLN A 190 -13.27 1.99 4.52
C GLN A 190 -14.65 1.79 5.14
N HIS A 191 -15.30 2.89 5.54
CA HIS A 191 -16.68 2.85 6.02
C HIS A 191 -17.67 2.54 4.89
N ARG A 192 -18.79 1.91 5.25
CA ARG A 192 -19.92 1.73 4.35
C ARG A 192 -20.43 3.09 3.89
N GLN A 193 -20.60 3.24 2.57
CA GLN A 193 -21.18 4.45 1.99
C GLN A 193 -22.64 4.61 2.45
N PRO A 194 -23.10 5.83 2.77
CA PRO A 194 -24.47 6.07 3.15
C PRO A 194 -25.41 5.74 1.97
N GLU A 195 -26.57 5.18 2.29
CA GLU A 195 -27.57 4.85 1.29
C GLU A 195 -28.16 6.13 0.67
N ARG A 196 -28.40 6.10 -0.64
CA ARG A 196 -28.94 7.24 -1.38
C ARG A 196 -30.38 7.51 -0.94
N ARG A 197 -30.64 8.70 -0.40
CA ARG A 197 -31.99 9.16 -0.05
C ARG A 197 -32.71 9.76 -1.26
N ALA A 198 -34.04 9.67 -1.28
CA ALA A 198 -34.87 10.30 -2.31
C ALA A 198 -34.81 11.84 -2.21
N PRO A 199 -35.01 12.56 -3.32
CA PRO A 199 -35.07 14.03 -3.31
C PRO A 199 -36.23 14.54 -2.43
N ALA A 200 -35.98 15.61 -1.67
CA ALA A 200 -36.96 16.17 -0.73
C ALA A 200 -38.28 16.60 -1.39
N VAL A 201 -38.23 17.14 -2.61
CA VAL A 201 -39.40 17.57 -3.37
C VAL A 201 -40.33 16.39 -3.68
N VAL A 202 -39.75 15.26 -4.10
CA VAL A 202 -40.51 14.04 -4.41
C VAL A 202 -41.14 13.50 -3.14
N SER A 203 -40.38 13.44 -2.04
CA SER A 203 -40.91 12.98 -0.75
C SER A 203 -42.05 13.87 -0.23
N LEU A 204 -41.93 15.20 -0.37
CA LEU A 204 -42.96 16.15 0.09
C LEU A 204 -44.25 16.01 -0.74
N PHE A 205 -44.12 15.87 -2.07
CA PHE A 205 -45.27 15.69 -2.95
C PHE A 205 -46.10 14.47 -2.55
N PHE A 206 -45.46 13.31 -2.34
CA PHE A 206 -46.16 12.09 -1.94
C PHE A 206 -46.73 12.18 -0.51
N SER A 207 -46.06 12.86 0.42
CA SER A 207 -46.61 13.12 1.75
C SER A 207 -47.90 13.95 1.70
N LEU A 208 -47.94 15.01 0.86
CA LEU A 208 -49.15 15.80 0.66
C LEU A 208 -50.25 14.99 -0.04
N LEU A 209 -49.88 14.17 -1.03
CA LEU A 209 -50.81 13.28 -1.70
C LEU A 209 -51.45 12.27 -0.74
N ALA A 210 -50.69 11.76 0.23
CA ALA A 210 -51.21 10.88 1.28
C ALA A 210 -52.21 11.58 2.23
N LEU A 211 -52.12 12.91 2.38
CA LEU A 211 -53.08 13.71 3.16
C LEU A 211 -54.35 14.08 2.36
N ALA A 212 -54.32 13.97 1.03
CA ALA A 212 -55.43 14.37 0.16
C ALA A 212 -56.76 13.64 0.45
N PRO A 213 -56.79 12.32 0.73
CA PRO A 213 -58.04 11.62 1.06
C PRO A 213 -58.70 12.16 2.34
N LEU A 214 -57.91 12.55 3.34
CA LEU A 214 -58.42 13.15 4.57
C LEU A 214 -59.04 14.52 4.30
N ALA A 215 -58.38 15.35 3.50
CA ALA A 215 -58.91 16.66 3.10
C ALA A 215 -60.22 16.50 2.29
N ALA A 216 -60.25 15.55 1.35
CA ALA A 216 -61.44 15.24 0.56
C ALA A 216 -62.61 14.79 1.46
N TYR A 217 -62.35 13.93 2.45
CA TYR A 217 -63.35 13.49 3.42
C TYR A 217 -63.95 14.68 4.19
N VAL A 218 -63.12 15.60 4.70
CA VAL A 218 -63.59 16.77 5.45
C VAL A 218 -64.47 17.66 4.57
N VAL A 219 -64.04 17.97 3.34
CA VAL A 219 -64.82 18.78 2.38
C VAL A 219 -66.16 18.11 2.07
N MET A 220 -66.15 16.80 1.82
CA MET A 220 -67.36 16.04 1.52
C MET A 220 -68.32 16.01 2.72
N ALA A 221 -67.81 15.77 3.93
CA ALA A 221 -68.61 15.74 5.15
C ALA A 221 -69.29 17.10 5.41
N LEU A 222 -68.57 18.21 5.23
CA LEU A 222 -69.13 19.55 5.35
C LEU A 222 -70.18 19.84 4.26
N SER A 223 -69.93 19.40 3.02
CA SER A 223 -70.86 19.55 1.90
C SER A 223 -72.16 18.76 2.11
N LEU A 224 -72.09 17.62 2.78
CA LEU A 224 -73.25 16.79 3.16
C LEU A 224 -73.99 17.31 4.41
N GLY A 225 -73.55 18.42 5.00
CA GLY A 225 -74.21 19.03 6.16
C GLY A 225 -73.92 18.37 7.50
N ALA A 226 -72.80 17.64 7.62
CA ALA A 226 -72.33 17.10 8.90
C ALA A 226 -72.20 18.25 9.92
N ASN A 227 -72.83 18.08 11.09
CA ASN A 227 -72.92 19.12 12.10
C ASN A 227 -72.70 18.55 13.51
N LEU A 228 -72.38 19.44 14.45
CA LEU A 228 -72.14 19.09 15.86
C LEU A 228 -73.35 19.37 16.76
N LYS A 229 -74.55 19.52 16.19
CA LYS A 229 -75.77 19.88 16.95
C LYS A 229 -76.20 18.78 17.93
N GLY A 230 -75.71 17.55 17.75
CA GLY A 230 -75.96 16.42 18.64
C GLY A 230 -75.06 16.38 19.88
N PHE A 231 -74.19 17.37 20.09
CA PHE A 231 -73.34 17.41 21.28
C PHE A 231 -74.20 17.73 22.54
N PRO A 232 -74.08 16.96 23.63
CA PRO A 232 -74.93 17.14 24.81
C PRO A 232 -74.68 18.47 25.52
N SER A 233 -75.76 19.12 25.95
CA SER A 233 -75.76 20.37 26.71
C SER A 233 -76.19 20.17 28.16
N GLY A 234 -75.95 21.16 29.04
CA GLY A 234 -76.37 21.11 30.44
C GLY A 234 -75.52 20.13 31.29
N ALA A 235 -76.14 19.36 32.17
CA ALA A 235 -75.44 18.45 33.09
C ALA A 235 -74.62 17.34 32.40
N ALA A 236 -74.99 16.98 31.15
CA ALA A 236 -74.28 15.98 30.36
C ALA A 236 -73.10 16.56 29.54
N PHE A 237 -72.93 17.88 29.51
CA PHE A 237 -71.86 18.54 28.75
C PHE A 237 -70.48 18.19 29.32
N LEU A 238 -70.31 18.30 30.65
CA LEU A 238 -69.03 18.11 31.31
C LEU A 238 -68.44 16.70 31.11
N PRO A 239 -69.18 15.59 31.33
CA PRO A 239 -68.65 14.25 31.07
C PRO A 239 -68.36 14.02 29.58
N ALA A 240 -69.18 14.56 28.66
CA ALA A 240 -68.95 14.43 27.23
C ALA A 240 -67.70 15.21 26.77
N ALA A 241 -67.50 16.43 27.27
CA ALA A 241 -66.32 17.23 27.00
C ALA A 241 -65.06 16.55 27.57
N ALA A 242 -65.13 16.04 28.81
CA ALA A 242 -64.03 15.30 29.44
C ALA A 242 -63.66 14.02 28.67
N PHE A 243 -64.65 13.30 28.13
CA PHE A 243 -64.41 12.13 27.28
C PHE A 243 -63.66 12.49 25.99
N HIS A 244 -64.11 13.51 25.25
CA HIS A 244 -63.45 13.93 24.00
C HIS A 244 -62.08 14.57 24.25
N ALA A 245 -61.93 15.33 25.33
CA ALA A 245 -60.64 15.86 25.76
C ALA A 245 -59.68 14.73 26.16
N GLY A 246 -60.17 13.68 26.83
CA GLY A 246 -59.41 12.48 27.14
C GLY A 246 -58.91 11.75 25.89
N LEU A 247 -59.78 11.58 24.88
CA LEU A 247 -59.38 11.02 23.59
C LEU A 247 -58.31 11.88 22.89
N ALA A 248 -58.50 13.21 22.85
CA ALA A 248 -57.51 14.13 22.29
C ALA A 248 -56.17 14.06 23.05
N ALA A 249 -56.20 13.96 24.37
CA ALA A 249 -55.01 13.80 25.22
C ALA A 249 -54.29 12.47 24.96
N ILE A 250 -55.01 11.37 24.71
CA ILE A 250 -54.41 10.09 24.32
C ILE A 250 -53.75 10.19 22.94
N CYS A 251 -54.40 10.81 21.96
CA CYS A 251 -53.77 11.06 20.65
C CYS A 251 -52.51 11.94 20.76
N ALA A 252 -52.56 12.99 21.59
CA ALA A 252 -51.40 13.84 21.86
C ALA A 252 -50.29 13.06 22.59
N LEU A 253 -50.63 12.16 23.53
CA LEU A 253 -49.67 11.30 24.19
C LEU A 253 -48.96 10.38 23.18
N TYR A 254 -49.67 9.83 22.19
CA TYR A 254 -49.04 9.05 21.13
C TYR A 254 -48.11 9.87 20.25
N LEU A 255 -48.46 11.13 19.96
CA LEU A 255 -47.55 12.05 19.27
C LEU A 255 -46.29 12.33 20.12
N LEU A 256 -46.45 12.56 21.42
CA LEU A 256 -45.33 12.77 22.33
C LEU A 256 -44.47 11.52 22.50
N PHE A 257 -45.06 10.33 22.48
CA PHE A 257 -44.33 9.05 22.43
C PHE A 257 -43.51 8.91 21.15
N TRP A 258 -44.07 9.30 20.02
CA TRP A 258 -43.32 9.29 18.76
C TRP A 258 -42.17 10.30 18.74
N LEU A 259 -42.34 11.46 19.38
CA LEU A 259 -41.34 12.53 19.37
C LEU A 259 -40.25 12.37 20.44
N GLN A 260 -40.61 12.02 21.67
CA GLN A 260 -39.72 12.22 22.84
C GLN A 260 -39.88 11.21 23.98
N LEU A 261 -41.09 10.72 24.30
CA LEU A 261 -41.31 9.86 25.47
C LEU A 261 -40.84 8.44 25.22
N ASN A 262 -40.33 7.79 26.28
CA ASN A 262 -40.07 6.36 26.25
C ASN A 262 -41.32 5.54 26.65
N LEU A 263 -41.26 4.23 26.43
CA LEU A 263 -42.38 3.33 26.71
C LEU A 263 -42.75 3.31 28.20
N MET A 264 -41.76 3.36 29.09
CA MET A 264 -41.96 3.29 30.54
C MET A 264 -42.62 4.56 31.12
N GLN A 265 -42.44 5.71 30.48
CA GLN A 265 -43.15 6.94 30.79
C GLN A 265 -44.55 6.96 30.18
N THR A 266 -44.69 6.44 28.95
CA THR A 266 -45.95 6.49 28.20
C THR A 266 -47.00 5.56 28.79
N ILE A 267 -46.64 4.33 29.16
CA ILE A 267 -47.57 3.32 29.70
C ILE A 267 -48.34 3.80 30.95
N PRO A 268 -47.71 4.32 32.02
CA PRO A 268 -48.43 4.75 33.22
C PRO A 268 -49.32 5.97 32.94
N ILE A 269 -48.86 6.92 32.12
CA ILE A 269 -49.67 8.09 31.72
C ILE A 269 -50.88 7.62 30.89
N LEU A 270 -50.67 6.69 29.94
CA LEU A 270 -51.74 6.11 29.13
C LEU A 270 -52.73 5.31 29.98
N ALA A 271 -52.26 4.57 30.98
CA ALA A 271 -53.13 3.83 31.89
C ALA A 271 -54.03 4.78 32.70
N ALA A 272 -53.46 5.87 33.24
CA ALA A 272 -54.23 6.89 33.96
C ALA A 272 -55.22 7.63 33.04
N LEU A 273 -54.75 8.13 31.89
CA LEU A 273 -55.62 8.82 30.92
C LEU A 273 -56.68 7.88 30.35
N GLY A 274 -56.32 6.63 30.06
CA GLY A 274 -57.21 5.62 29.50
C GLY A 274 -58.33 5.22 30.46
N THR A 275 -58.00 5.02 31.74
CA THR A 275 -59.02 4.73 32.78
C THR A 275 -59.97 5.90 32.98
N ALA A 276 -59.45 7.13 33.10
CA ALA A 276 -60.26 8.34 33.20
C ALA A 276 -61.17 8.53 31.97
N THR A 277 -60.61 8.40 30.76
CA THR A 277 -61.35 8.52 29.51
C THR A 277 -62.43 7.44 29.39
N ALA A 278 -62.15 6.21 29.80
CA ALA A 278 -63.12 5.12 29.80
C ALA A 278 -64.29 5.38 30.77
N MET A 279 -64.03 5.94 31.96
CA MET A 279 -65.08 6.33 32.90
C MET A 279 -65.99 7.41 32.34
N PHE A 280 -65.44 8.52 31.83
CA PHE A 280 -66.24 9.59 31.23
C PHE A 280 -66.95 9.13 29.96
N GLY A 281 -66.33 8.25 29.17
CA GLY A 281 -66.93 7.61 28.01
C GLY A 281 -68.15 6.78 28.39
N ARG A 282 -68.06 5.96 29.45
CA ARG A 282 -69.20 5.18 29.95
C ARG A 282 -70.38 6.07 30.31
N ILE A 283 -70.13 7.15 31.08
CA ILE A 283 -71.17 8.10 31.50
C ILE A 283 -71.82 8.78 30.28
N THR A 284 -71.00 9.23 29.33
CA THR A 284 -71.46 9.92 28.11
C THR A 284 -72.30 9.01 27.23
N LEU A 285 -71.85 7.77 26.99
CA LEU A 285 -72.55 6.80 26.15
C LEU A 285 -73.84 6.30 26.80
N GLN A 286 -73.88 6.12 28.12
CA GLN A 286 -75.11 5.80 28.85
C GLN A 286 -76.14 6.93 28.75
N GLY A 287 -75.71 8.18 28.90
CA GLY A 287 -76.58 9.35 28.70
C GLY A 287 -77.11 9.46 27.28
N ALA A 288 -76.27 9.19 26.27
CA ALA A 288 -76.67 9.17 24.86
C ALA A 288 -77.68 8.03 24.56
N ALA A 289 -77.45 6.83 25.11
CA ALA A 289 -78.36 5.69 24.95
C ALA A 289 -79.73 5.93 25.60
N ALA A 290 -79.76 6.53 26.80
CA ALA A 290 -80.99 6.90 27.48
C ALA A 290 -81.76 8.00 26.70
N GLY A 291 -81.05 8.98 26.14
CA GLY A 291 -81.64 10.01 25.28
C GLY A 291 -82.19 9.45 23.96
N ALA A 292 -81.54 8.43 23.39
CA ALA A 292 -82.02 7.74 22.21
C ALA A 292 -83.28 6.89 22.49
N ALA A 293 -83.35 6.24 23.66
CA ALA A 293 -84.51 5.45 24.08
C ALA A 293 -85.74 6.30 24.46
N ALA A 294 -85.53 7.55 24.89
CA ALA A 294 -86.60 8.48 25.27
C ALA A 294 -87.25 9.21 24.08
N LYS A 295 -86.66 9.15 22.88
CA LYS A 295 -87.23 9.76 21.67
C LYS A 295 -88.29 8.81 21.07
N PRO A 296 -89.59 9.18 21.01
CA PRO A 296 -90.60 8.31 20.42
C PRO A 296 -90.28 8.03 18.95
N PRO A 297 -90.65 6.86 18.40
CA PRO A 297 -90.40 6.55 17.00
C PRO A 297 -91.05 7.64 16.13
N ALA A 298 -90.27 8.21 15.21
CA ALA A 298 -90.79 9.12 14.21
C ALA A 298 -91.94 8.39 13.50
N LYS A 299 -93.14 9.00 13.50
CA LYS A 299 -94.29 8.50 12.74
C LYS A 299 -93.81 8.28 11.30
N GLN A 300 -93.86 7.03 10.87
CA GLN A 300 -93.75 6.67 9.47
C GLN A 300 -95.02 7.20 8.79
N GLU A 301 -94.87 8.18 7.90
CA GLU A 301 -95.84 8.42 6.82
C GLU A 301 -95.66 7.37 5.73
#